data_AF-U9T7V9-F1
#
_entry.id   AF-U9T7V9-F1
#
_cell.length_a   1.000
_cell.length_b   1.000
_cell.length_c   1.000
_cell.angle_alpha   90.00
_cell.angle_beta   90.00
_cell.angle_gamma   90.00
#
_symmetry.space_group_name_H-M   'P 1'
#
loop_
_entity.id
_entity.type
_entity.pdbx_description
1 polymer ?
#
loop_
_entity_poly.entity_id
_entity_poly.type
_entity_poly.pdbx_seq_one_letter_code
_entity_poly.pdbx_strand_id
1 'polypeptide(L)'
;MGVLNFVPLHFILDYNPFDIIDFHAKTTREQISGKLSLYFDKMQEDIFYSLDKWIGECNEPRSIKSIWNVCNHVTAKLIANICIGEEASQHEDVVHSFAVLSHDMNRFFFLPPFLSFIHQKLHEFVISLPFLIGFNPITKHKKVLINRMKPVVENRIQQKKILGDSYKQSDDILEFYMSQPNFDPSNVNYNYLADLLFFLIVVGIVTTGRSLANLLFDYA
;
A
#
# COMPACT_ATOMS: atom_id res chain seq x y z
N MET A 1 15.63 -7.98 -12.46
CA MET A 1 14.45 -8.88 -12.60
C MET A 1 13.47 -8.51 -11.49
N GLY A 2 12.34 -7.90 -11.82
CA GLY A 2 11.47 -7.22 -10.85
C GLY A 2 10.73 -8.18 -9.93
N VAL A 3 10.68 -7.85 -8.63
CA VAL A 3 9.95 -8.58 -7.58
C VAL A 3 8.47 -8.79 -7.91
N LEU A 4 7.90 -7.91 -8.75
CA LEU A 4 6.52 -7.98 -9.23
C LEU A 4 6.21 -9.20 -10.11
N ASN A 5 7.18 -9.78 -10.81
CA ASN A 5 6.94 -10.95 -11.66
C ASN A 5 6.67 -12.25 -10.88
N PHE A 6 6.85 -12.24 -9.56
CA PHE A 6 6.69 -13.43 -8.70
C PHE A 6 5.48 -13.35 -7.76
N VAL A 7 4.79 -12.20 -7.70
CA VAL A 7 3.59 -12.06 -6.86
C VAL A 7 2.36 -12.28 -7.74
N PRO A 8 1.60 -13.38 -7.57
CA PRO A 8 0.38 -13.64 -8.30
C PRO A 8 -0.77 -12.80 -7.72
N LEU A 9 -0.73 -11.49 -7.97
CA LEU A 9 -1.71 -10.52 -7.47
C LEU A 9 -3.15 -10.87 -7.85
N HIS A 10 -3.35 -11.57 -8.97
CA HIS A 10 -4.64 -12.06 -9.43
C HIS A 10 -5.26 -13.16 -8.53
N PHE A 11 -4.47 -13.82 -7.67
CA PHE A 11 -4.99 -14.71 -6.62
C PHE A 11 -5.25 -13.98 -5.28
N ILE A 12 -4.82 -12.72 -5.18
CA ILE A 12 -4.83 -11.94 -3.95
C ILE A 12 -5.97 -10.92 -3.94
N LEU A 13 -6.19 -10.28 -5.08
CA LEU A 13 -7.20 -9.25 -5.29
C LEU A 13 -8.44 -9.87 -5.96
N ASP A 14 -9.61 -9.36 -5.61
CA ASP A 14 -10.88 -9.85 -6.20
C ASP A 14 -11.01 -9.35 -7.65
N TYR A 15 -10.34 -8.24 -7.97
CA TYR A 15 -10.25 -7.67 -9.31
C TYR A 15 -8.80 -7.74 -9.81
N ASN A 16 -8.61 -8.20 -11.05
CA ASN A 16 -7.28 -8.29 -11.65
C ASN A 16 -6.75 -6.86 -11.92
N PRO A 17 -5.70 -6.41 -11.22
CA PRO A 17 -5.20 -5.04 -11.36
C PRO A 17 -4.59 -4.77 -12.75
N PHE A 18 -4.24 -5.83 -13.49
CA PHE A 18 -3.66 -5.71 -14.81
C PHE A 18 -4.70 -5.40 -15.90
N ASP A 19 -5.99 -5.64 -15.64
CA ASP A 19 -7.06 -5.32 -16.60
C ASP A 19 -7.21 -3.80 -16.82
N ILE A 20 -6.71 -3.00 -15.85
CA ILE A 20 -6.76 -1.54 -15.84
C ILE A 20 -5.37 -0.93 -15.60
N ILE A 21 -4.32 -1.61 -16.08
CA ILE A 21 -2.94 -1.19 -15.85
C ILE A 21 -2.65 0.24 -16.31
N ASP A 22 -3.25 0.66 -17.43
CA ASP A 22 -3.11 2.03 -17.95
C ASP A 22 -3.67 3.06 -16.98
N PHE A 23 -4.77 2.73 -16.29
CA PHE A 23 -5.36 3.59 -15.26
C PHE A 23 -4.44 3.70 -14.04
N HIS A 24 -3.83 2.60 -13.58
CA HIS A 24 -2.87 2.63 -12.48
C HIS A 24 -1.59 3.41 -12.84
N ALA A 25 -1.06 3.22 -14.06
CA ALA A 25 0.10 3.96 -14.55
C ALA A 25 -0.20 5.46 -14.66
N LYS A 26 -1.37 5.81 -15.20
CA LYS A 26 -1.85 7.20 -15.25
C LYS A 26 -2.01 7.80 -13.86
N THR A 27 -2.66 7.08 -12.94
CA THR A 27 -2.85 7.51 -11.55
C THR A 27 -1.50 7.77 -10.89
N THR A 28 -0.55 6.85 -11.01
CA THR A 28 0.81 7.01 -10.43
C THR A 28 1.49 8.25 -11.00
N ARG A 29 1.49 8.41 -12.33
CA ARG A 29 2.14 9.54 -12.99
C ARG A 29 1.52 10.88 -12.61
N GLU A 30 0.20 10.97 -12.60
CA GLU A 30 -0.50 12.25 -12.44
C GLU A 30 -0.75 12.61 -10.99
N GLN A 31 -1.10 11.64 -10.15
CA GLN A 31 -1.51 11.87 -8.76
C GLN A 31 -0.37 11.66 -7.76
N ILE A 32 0.68 10.90 -8.10
CA ILE A 32 1.84 10.74 -7.22
C ILE A 32 3.01 11.57 -7.75
N SER A 33 3.56 11.21 -8.92
CA SER A 33 4.72 11.91 -9.48
C SER A 33 4.42 13.38 -9.82
N GLY A 34 3.27 13.63 -10.47
CA GLY A 34 2.86 14.97 -10.90
C GLY A 34 2.48 15.91 -9.74
N LYS A 35 2.19 15.36 -8.57
CA LYS A 35 1.81 16.10 -7.35
C LYS A 35 2.85 15.96 -6.23
N LEU A 36 4.04 15.46 -6.53
CA LEU A 36 5.07 15.17 -5.52
C LEU A 36 5.37 16.37 -4.60
N SER A 37 5.35 17.58 -5.17
CA SER A 37 5.57 18.82 -4.40
C SER A 37 4.53 19.08 -3.32
N LEU A 38 3.29 18.62 -3.50
CA LEU A 38 2.22 18.76 -2.50
C LEU A 38 2.45 17.82 -1.30
N TYR A 39 3.19 16.74 -1.51
CA TYR A 39 3.43 15.74 -0.48
C TYR A 39 4.70 16.00 0.33
N PHE A 40 5.65 16.80 -0.16
CA PHE A 40 6.99 16.87 0.44
C PHE A 40 7.00 17.19 1.93
N ASP A 41 6.28 18.22 2.36
CA ASP A 41 6.26 18.63 3.77
C ASP A 41 5.71 17.49 4.64
N LYS A 42 4.62 16.87 4.19
CA LYS A 42 3.99 15.78 4.93
C LYS A 42 4.82 14.50 4.91
N MET A 43 5.51 14.21 3.80
CA MET A 43 6.46 13.11 3.70
C MET A 43 7.62 13.28 4.68
N GLN A 44 8.17 14.49 4.79
CA GLN A 44 9.21 14.80 5.77
C GLN A 44 8.70 14.61 7.20
N GLU A 45 7.52 15.13 7.51
CA GLU A 45 6.87 14.94 8.82
C GLU A 45 6.68 13.45 9.15
N ASP A 46 6.12 12.66 8.22
CA ASP A 46 5.90 11.22 8.38
C ASP A 46 7.21 10.45 8.57
N ILE A 47 8.28 10.85 7.87
CA ILE A 47 9.63 10.29 8.04
C ILE A 47 10.17 10.63 9.42
N PHE A 48 10.13 11.90 9.84
CA PHE A 48 10.64 12.31 11.15
C PHE A 48 9.89 11.63 12.29
N TYR A 49 8.55 11.61 12.24
CA TYR A 49 7.72 10.89 13.20
C TYR A 49 8.12 9.41 13.27
N SER A 50 8.30 8.77 12.12
CA SER A 50 8.65 7.35 12.07
C SER A 50 10.07 7.09 12.61
N LEU A 51 11.05 7.94 12.29
CA LEU A 51 12.41 7.81 12.81
C LEU A 51 12.47 8.04 14.31
N ASP A 52 11.79 9.06 14.83
CA ASP A 52 11.69 9.30 16.27
C ASP A 52 11.02 8.12 17.00
N LYS A 53 9.95 7.57 16.44
CA LYS A 53 9.27 6.42 17.03
C LYS A 53 10.13 5.15 17.06
N TRP A 54 10.86 4.86 15.97
CA TRP A 54 11.58 3.59 15.82
C TRP A 54 13.03 3.64 16.31
N ILE A 55 13.68 4.79 16.21
CA ILE A 55 15.07 5.01 16.59
C ILE A 55 15.12 5.86 17.86
N GLY A 56 14.37 6.96 17.91
CA GLY A 56 14.33 7.91 19.02
C GLY A 56 15.66 8.63 19.27
N GLU A 57 15.71 9.42 20.34
CA GLU A 57 16.95 10.02 20.79
C GLU A 57 17.95 8.94 21.25
N CYS A 58 19.14 8.95 20.66
CA CYS A 58 20.20 7.98 20.95
C CYS A 58 21.26 8.61 21.86
N ASN A 59 21.05 8.53 23.18
CA ASN A 59 22.07 8.94 24.16
C ASN A 59 23.25 7.94 24.23
N GLU A 60 23.03 6.71 23.76
CA GLU A 60 24.03 5.65 23.61
C GLU A 60 23.82 4.93 22.26
N PRO A 61 24.87 4.28 21.70
CA PRO A 61 24.76 3.53 20.45
C PRO A 61 23.66 2.45 20.52
N ARG A 62 22.67 2.54 19.63
CA ARG A 62 21.57 1.58 19.53
C ARG A 62 21.75 0.66 18.33
N SER A 63 21.67 -0.65 18.56
CA SER A 63 21.68 -1.63 17.47
C SER A 63 20.28 -1.78 16.86
N ILE A 64 20.14 -1.40 15.59
CA ILE A 64 18.91 -1.64 14.81
C ILE A 64 19.00 -3.03 14.20
N LYS A 65 18.21 -3.97 14.75
CA LYS A 65 18.26 -5.39 14.34
C LYS A 65 17.77 -5.66 12.91
N SER A 66 16.87 -4.82 12.39
CA SER A 66 16.34 -4.96 11.03
C SER A 66 16.08 -3.60 10.41
N ILE A 67 17.05 -3.13 9.61
CA ILE A 67 16.92 -1.89 8.84
C ILE A 67 15.74 -1.97 7.86
N TRP A 68 15.49 -3.17 7.33
CA TRP A 68 14.32 -3.44 6.49
C TRP A 68 13.00 -3.13 7.20
N ASN A 69 12.86 -3.55 8.46
CA ASN A 69 11.63 -3.30 9.21
C ASN A 69 11.44 -1.80 9.47
N VAL A 70 12.50 -1.06 9.80
CA VAL A 70 12.43 0.40 9.99
C VAL A 70 12.03 1.07 8.68
N CYS A 71 12.70 0.74 7.57
CA CYS A 71 12.41 1.29 6.24
C CYS A 71 10.95 1.03 5.83
N ASN A 72 10.45 -0.18 6.07
CA ASN A 72 9.08 -0.54 5.75
C ASN A 72 8.04 0.23 6.57
N HIS A 73 8.30 0.51 7.86
CA HIS A 73 7.36 1.29 8.68
C HIS A 73 7.34 2.77 8.26
N VAL A 74 8.51 3.37 8.02
CA VAL A 74 8.62 4.71 7.45
C VAL A 74 7.86 4.80 6.12
N THR A 75 8.14 3.85 5.22
CA THR A 75 7.48 3.78 3.91
C THR A 75 5.97 3.57 4.04
N ALA A 76 5.53 2.69 4.93
CA ALA A 76 4.12 2.37 5.12
C ALA A 76 3.29 3.57 5.57
N LYS A 77 3.84 4.40 6.47
CA LYS A 77 3.17 5.63 6.92
C LYS A 77 2.99 6.60 5.75
N LEU A 78 4.06 6.86 5.01
CA LEU A 78 4.06 7.73 3.84
C LEU A 78 3.08 7.25 2.74
N ILE A 79 3.14 5.96 2.39
CA ILE A 79 2.24 5.37 1.39
C ILE A 79 0.78 5.37 1.87
N ALA A 80 0.52 5.09 3.15
CA ALA A 80 -0.83 5.19 3.70
C ALA A 80 -1.38 6.61 3.57
N ASN A 81 -0.58 7.62 3.87
CA ASN A 81 -1.01 9.02 3.80
C ASN A 81 -1.37 9.42 2.36
N ILE A 82 -0.48 9.12 1.40
CA ILE A 82 -0.72 9.39 -0.03
C ILE A 82 -1.94 8.65 -0.56
N CYS A 83 -2.13 7.38 -0.17
CA CYS A 83 -3.19 6.55 -0.73
C CYS A 83 -4.57 6.81 -0.11
N ILE A 84 -4.66 6.94 1.22
CA ILE A 84 -5.94 6.96 1.94
C ILE A 84 -6.11 8.16 2.87
N GLY A 85 -5.24 9.15 2.76
CA GLY A 85 -5.31 10.40 3.51
C GLY A 85 -4.80 10.29 4.95
N GLU A 86 -4.63 11.46 5.56
CA GLU A 86 -4.20 11.58 6.96
C GLU A 86 -5.23 10.98 7.92
N GLU A 87 -6.52 11.09 7.58
CA GLU A 87 -7.63 10.63 8.42
C GLU A 87 -7.52 9.13 8.74
N ALA A 88 -7.14 8.32 7.76
CA ALA A 88 -6.94 6.89 7.94
C ALA A 88 -5.48 6.54 8.32
N SER A 89 -4.49 7.19 7.73
CA SER A 89 -3.07 6.83 7.91
C SER A 89 -2.49 7.12 9.29
N GLN A 90 -3.15 7.93 10.12
CA GLN A 90 -2.78 8.12 11.53
C GLN A 90 -3.02 6.88 12.41
N HIS A 91 -3.81 5.92 11.94
CA HIS A 91 -4.11 4.72 12.71
C HIS A 91 -2.98 3.69 12.61
N GLU A 92 -2.47 3.29 13.78
CA GLU A 92 -1.35 2.35 13.90
C GLU A 92 -1.61 0.99 13.26
N ASP A 93 -2.86 0.51 13.27
CA ASP A 93 -3.21 -0.76 12.63
C ASP A 93 -3.03 -0.70 11.11
N VAL A 94 -3.32 0.43 10.45
CA VAL A 94 -3.06 0.65 9.03
C VAL A 94 -1.55 0.62 8.76
N VAL A 95 -0.79 1.46 9.47
CA VAL A 95 0.64 1.61 9.25
C VAL A 95 1.36 0.29 9.49
N HIS A 96 1.04 -0.40 10.58
CA HIS A 96 1.60 -1.71 10.89
C HIS A 96 1.22 -2.76 9.85
N SER A 97 -0.05 -2.83 9.48
CA SER A 97 -0.57 -3.75 8.46
C SER A 97 0.20 -3.60 7.14
N PHE A 98 0.46 -2.36 6.72
CA PHE A 98 1.21 -2.07 5.50
C PHE A 98 2.70 -2.38 5.66
N ALA A 99 3.32 -2.03 6.79
CA ALA A 99 4.75 -2.25 7.01
C ALA A 99 5.15 -3.73 6.97
N VAL A 100 4.30 -4.62 7.52
CA VAL A 100 4.55 -6.06 7.54
C VAL A 100 4.04 -6.79 6.30
N LEU A 101 3.33 -6.10 5.41
CA LEU A 101 2.71 -6.67 4.21
C LEU A 101 3.70 -7.45 3.34
N SER A 102 4.86 -6.86 3.02
CA SER A 102 5.87 -7.54 2.20
C SER A 102 6.44 -8.79 2.87
N HIS A 103 6.56 -8.78 4.20
CA HIS A 103 7.02 -9.95 4.95
C HIS A 103 5.98 -11.08 4.90
N ASP A 104 4.72 -10.74 5.14
CA ASP A 104 3.61 -11.68 5.07
C ASP A 104 3.38 -12.20 3.66
N MET A 105 3.63 -11.41 2.61
CA MET A 105 3.64 -11.87 1.22
C MET A 105 4.80 -12.82 0.94
N ASN A 106 6.03 -12.46 1.36
CA ASN A 106 7.22 -13.27 1.10
C ASN A 106 7.13 -14.67 1.70
N ARG A 107 6.48 -14.83 2.87
CA ARG A 107 6.27 -16.16 3.47
C ARG A 107 5.57 -17.16 2.53
N PHE A 108 4.80 -16.67 1.56
CA PHE A 108 4.05 -17.50 0.62
C PHE A 108 4.68 -17.55 -0.77
N PHE A 109 5.31 -16.45 -1.22
CA PHE A 109 5.89 -16.36 -2.56
C PHE A 109 7.35 -16.81 -2.65
N PHE A 110 8.02 -17.08 -1.52
CA PHE A 110 9.40 -17.55 -1.49
C PHE A 110 9.52 -19.09 -1.38
N LEU A 111 8.52 -19.85 -1.83
CA LEU A 111 8.77 -21.23 -2.26
C LEU A 111 9.79 -21.13 -3.40
N PRO A 112 11.03 -21.67 -3.25
CA PRO A 112 11.99 -21.63 -4.34
C PRO A 112 11.38 -22.26 -5.59
N PRO A 113 11.75 -21.83 -6.81
CA PRO A 113 11.25 -22.41 -8.07
C PRO A 113 11.78 -23.83 -8.33
N PHE A 114 11.88 -24.65 -7.28
CA PHE A 114 12.27 -26.05 -7.35
C PHE A 114 11.24 -26.88 -8.12
N LEU A 115 10.06 -26.39 -8.49
CA LEU A 115 9.17 -27.13 -9.42
C LEU A 115 9.29 -26.62 -10.85
N SER A 116 9.95 -25.48 -11.07
CA SER A 116 10.16 -24.91 -12.39
C SER A 116 11.14 -25.72 -13.24
N PHE A 117 11.98 -26.58 -12.63
CA PHE A 117 12.79 -27.55 -13.39
C PHE A 117 11.93 -28.60 -14.10
N ILE A 118 10.74 -28.91 -13.55
CA ILE A 118 9.77 -29.81 -14.17
C ILE A 118 8.95 -29.01 -15.18
N HIS A 119 8.29 -27.94 -14.72
CA HIS A 119 7.53 -27.03 -15.57
C HIS A 119 7.14 -25.76 -14.80
N GLN A 120 7.23 -24.58 -15.42
CA GLN A 120 6.88 -23.30 -14.77
C GLN A 120 5.45 -23.29 -14.20
N LYS A 121 4.45 -23.74 -14.98
CA LYS A 121 3.05 -23.82 -14.53
C LYS A 121 2.82 -24.73 -13.31
N LEU A 122 3.68 -25.73 -13.10
CA LEU A 122 3.56 -26.61 -11.92
C LEU A 122 3.93 -25.85 -10.64
N HIS A 123 4.99 -25.04 -10.71
CA HIS A 123 5.38 -24.18 -9.60
C HIS A 123 4.32 -23.11 -9.30
N GLU A 124 3.78 -22.48 -10.35
CA GLU A 124 2.67 -21.52 -10.22
C GLU A 124 1.44 -22.14 -9.56
N PHE A 125 1.07 -23.38 -9.95
CA PHE A 125 -0.03 -24.12 -9.32
C PHE A 125 0.22 -24.37 -7.82
N VAL A 126 1.42 -24.77 -7.42
CA VAL A 126 1.73 -25.04 -6.01
C VAL A 126 1.70 -23.76 -5.17
N ILE A 127 2.18 -22.64 -5.72
CA ILE A 127 2.08 -21.34 -5.04
C ILE A 127 0.63 -20.87 -4.94
N SER A 128 -0.24 -21.22 -5.89
CA SER A 128 -1.65 -20.82 -5.88
C SER A 128 -2.54 -21.65 -4.95
N LEU A 129 -2.13 -22.88 -4.61
CA LEU A 129 -2.93 -23.81 -3.78
C LEU A 129 -3.46 -23.20 -2.47
N PRO A 130 -2.67 -22.49 -1.64
CA PRO A 130 -3.18 -21.84 -0.43
C PRO A 130 -4.33 -20.85 -0.72
N PHE A 131 -4.24 -20.10 -1.83
CA PHE A 131 -5.26 -19.14 -2.23
C PHE A 131 -6.53 -19.85 -2.70
N LEU A 132 -6.41 -20.95 -3.45
CA LEU A 132 -7.54 -21.75 -3.93
C LEU A 132 -8.37 -22.38 -2.80
N ILE A 133 -7.75 -22.69 -1.66
CA ILE A 133 -8.43 -23.24 -0.47
C ILE A 133 -8.82 -22.16 0.55
N GLY A 134 -8.77 -20.87 0.16
CA GLY A 134 -9.23 -19.74 0.97
C GLY A 134 -8.20 -19.19 1.97
N PHE A 135 -6.97 -19.68 1.96
CA PHE A 135 -5.89 -19.18 2.80
C PHE A 135 -5.12 -18.05 2.10
N ASN A 136 -5.69 -16.85 2.12
CA ASN A 136 -5.04 -15.65 1.61
C ASN A 136 -4.46 -14.82 2.78
N PRO A 137 -3.13 -14.76 2.94
CA PRO A 137 -2.47 -14.01 4.02
C PRO A 137 -2.70 -12.50 3.93
N ILE A 138 -3.17 -12.02 2.79
CA ILE A 138 -3.37 -10.61 2.49
C ILE A 138 -4.76 -10.13 2.89
N THR A 139 -5.72 -11.05 3.03
CA THR A 139 -7.09 -10.73 3.43
C THR A 139 -7.14 -9.94 4.73
N LYS A 140 -6.25 -10.23 5.69
CA LYS A 140 -6.18 -9.45 6.95
C LYS A 140 -5.79 -7.99 6.71
N HIS A 141 -4.87 -7.74 5.78
CA HIS A 141 -4.41 -6.40 5.45
C HIS A 141 -5.46 -5.61 4.67
N LYS A 142 -6.11 -6.25 3.69
CA LYS A 142 -7.24 -5.67 2.96
C LYS A 142 -8.40 -5.32 3.88
N LYS A 143 -8.71 -6.17 4.87
CA LYS A 143 -9.74 -5.89 5.89
C LYS A 143 -9.41 -4.64 6.72
N VAL A 144 -8.16 -4.48 7.16
CA VAL A 144 -7.72 -3.26 7.87
C VAL A 144 -7.92 -2.04 6.99
N LEU A 145 -7.49 -2.09 5.72
CA LEU A 145 -7.71 -1.01 4.76
C LEU A 145 -9.20 -0.66 4.62
N ILE A 146 -10.06 -1.63 4.35
CA ILE A 146 -11.51 -1.40 4.19
C ILE A 146 -12.11 -0.77 5.46
N ASN A 147 -11.79 -1.31 6.63
CA ASN A 147 -12.35 -0.84 7.90
C ASN A 147 -11.99 0.62 8.20
N ARG A 148 -10.82 1.08 7.78
CA ARG A 148 -10.32 2.44 8.03
C ARG A 148 -10.68 3.41 6.91
N MET A 149 -10.70 2.94 5.68
CA MET A 149 -11.09 3.72 4.50
C MET A 149 -12.58 4.01 4.46
N LYS A 150 -13.43 3.04 4.80
CA LYS A 150 -14.89 3.18 4.74
C LYS A 150 -15.43 4.42 5.46
N PRO A 151 -15.13 4.67 6.75
CA PRO A 151 -15.64 5.87 7.43
C PRO A 151 -15.10 7.17 6.82
N VAL A 152 -13.90 7.17 6.26
CA VAL A 152 -13.34 8.34 5.55
C VAL A 152 -14.16 8.64 4.30
N VAL A 153 -14.45 7.63 3.48
CA VAL A 153 -15.29 7.77 2.28
C VAL A 153 -16.69 8.28 2.64
N GLU A 154 -17.34 7.67 3.64
CA GLU A 154 -18.68 8.06 4.09
C GLU A 154 -18.70 9.52 4.57
N ASN A 155 -17.71 9.91 5.36
CA ASN A 155 -17.58 11.28 5.85
C ASN A 155 -17.37 12.27 4.70
N ARG A 156 -16.48 11.99 3.75
CA ARG A 156 -16.21 12.84 2.59
C ARG A 156 -17.44 12.99 1.68
N ILE A 157 -18.19 11.91 1.44
CA ILE A 157 -19.47 11.98 0.70
C ILE A 157 -20.46 12.90 1.41
N GLN A 158 -20.61 12.76 2.74
CA GLN A 158 -21.50 13.60 3.52
C GLN A 158 -21.06 15.07 3.50
N GLN A 159 -19.77 15.34 3.66
CA GLN A 159 -19.23 16.69 3.62
C GLN A 159 -19.44 17.35 2.25
N LYS A 160 -19.20 16.62 1.15
CA LYS A 160 -19.49 17.10 -0.21
C LYS A 160 -20.97 17.50 -0.37
N LYS A 161 -21.89 16.72 0.19
CA LYS A 161 -23.33 17.03 0.16
C LYS A 161 -23.69 18.29 0.95
N ILE A 162 -23.03 18.52 2.09
CA ILE A 162 -23.32 19.65 2.98
C ILE A 162 -22.66 20.94 2.46
N LEU A 163 -21.41 20.86 2.05
CA LEU A 163 -20.56 22.01 1.74
C LEU A 163 -20.60 22.41 0.26
N GLY A 164 -21.00 21.50 -0.64
CA GLY A 164 -21.02 21.75 -2.08
C GLY A 164 -19.67 22.27 -2.57
N ASP A 165 -19.67 23.44 -3.21
CA ASP A 165 -18.48 24.10 -3.75
C ASP A 165 -17.47 24.52 -2.68
N SER A 166 -17.87 24.59 -1.40
CA SER A 166 -16.97 24.92 -0.29
C SER A 166 -16.23 23.71 0.27
N TYR A 167 -16.50 22.49 -0.23
CA TYR A 167 -15.77 21.30 0.18
C TYR A 167 -14.31 21.37 -0.29
N LYS A 168 -13.38 21.29 0.67
CA LYS A 168 -11.96 21.21 0.36
C LYS A 168 -11.57 19.75 0.12
N GLN A 169 -11.14 19.45 -1.10
CA GLN A 169 -10.67 18.11 -1.47
C GLN A 169 -9.35 17.80 -0.77
N SER A 170 -9.21 16.56 -0.29
CA SER A 170 -7.94 16.03 0.18
C SER A 170 -7.04 15.69 -1.01
N ASP A 171 -5.74 15.96 -0.89
CA ASP A 171 -4.77 15.68 -1.94
C ASP A 171 -4.34 14.20 -1.97
N ASP A 172 -5.24 13.23 -1.79
CA ASP A 172 -4.90 11.80 -1.76
C ASP A 172 -5.54 10.99 -2.90
N ILE A 173 -5.05 9.77 -3.11
CA ILE A 173 -5.54 8.88 -4.18
C ILE A 173 -6.99 8.46 -3.93
N LEU A 174 -7.40 8.31 -2.68
CA LEU A 174 -8.77 7.98 -2.32
C LEU A 174 -9.75 9.06 -2.80
N GLU A 175 -9.46 10.34 -2.57
CA GLU A 175 -10.24 11.48 -3.06
C GLU A 175 -10.28 11.49 -4.59
N PHE A 176 -9.15 11.24 -5.25
CA PHE A 176 -9.09 11.12 -6.70
C PHE A 176 -9.96 9.96 -7.24
N TYR A 177 -9.96 8.80 -6.59
CA TYR A 177 -10.82 7.68 -6.97
C TYR A 177 -12.30 8.00 -6.75
N MET A 178 -12.63 8.70 -5.66
CA MET A 178 -13.99 9.19 -5.41
C MET A 178 -14.44 10.28 -6.38
N SER A 179 -13.52 10.94 -7.09
CA SER A 179 -13.84 11.95 -8.11
C SER A 179 -14.01 11.38 -9.52
N GLN A 180 -13.81 10.08 -9.72
CA GLN A 180 -13.93 9.48 -11.05
C GLN A 180 -15.40 9.40 -11.50
N PRO A 181 -15.70 9.51 -12.80
CA PRO A 181 -17.08 9.50 -13.31
C PRO A 181 -17.89 8.24 -12.99
N ASN A 182 -17.21 7.11 -12.75
CA ASN A 182 -17.82 5.83 -12.43
C ASN A 182 -17.99 5.59 -10.92
N PHE A 183 -17.64 6.56 -10.08
CA PHE A 183 -17.87 6.47 -8.64
C PHE A 183 -19.33 6.78 -8.31
N ASP A 184 -20.05 5.81 -7.76
CA ASP A 184 -21.41 5.99 -7.26
C ASP A 184 -21.40 6.22 -5.73
N PRO A 185 -21.62 7.47 -5.24
CA PRO A 185 -21.65 7.75 -3.81
C PRO A 185 -22.83 7.11 -3.08
N SER A 186 -23.87 6.64 -3.79
CA SER A 186 -25.03 5.98 -3.20
C SER A 186 -24.83 4.48 -3.02
N ASN A 187 -23.87 3.88 -3.74
CA ASN A 187 -23.59 2.45 -3.72
C ASN A 187 -22.10 2.16 -3.89
N VAL A 188 -21.31 2.60 -2.91
CA VAL A 188 -19.85 2.47 -2.94
C VAL A 188 -19.44 0.98 -2.88
N ASN A 189 -18.75 0.51 -3.92
CA ASN A 189 -18.10 -0.80 -3.91
C ASN A 189 -16.74 -0.73 -3.18
N TYR A 190 -16.78 -0.89 -1.86
CA TYR A 190 -15.58 -0.83 -1.01
C TYR A 190 -14.53 -1.89 -1.31
N ASN A 191 -14.93 -3.08 -1.78
CA ASN A 191 -13.97 -4.13 -2.13
C ASN A 191 -13.18 -3.76 -3.38
N TYR A 192 -13.87 -3.25 -4.41
CA TYR A 192 -13.22 -2.76 -5.63
C TYR A 192 -12.29 -1.58 -5.33
N LEU A 193 -12.79 -0.58 -4.60
CA LEU A 193 -11.99 0.59 -4.22
C LEU A 193 -10.75 0.19 -3.41
N ALA A 194 -10.92 -0.74 -2.47
CA ALA A 194 -9.80 -1.28 -1.70
C ALA A 194 -8.79 -2.01 -2.59
N ASP A 195 -9.22 -2.83 -3.57
CA ASP A 195 -8.28 -3.51 -4.46
C ASP A 195 -7.45 -2.55 -5.32
N LEU A 196 -8.07 -1.47 -5.82
CA LEU A 196 -7.35 -0.43 -6.56
C LEU A 196 -6.24 0.21 -5.73
N LEU A 197 -6.57 0.59 -4.49
CA LEU A 197 -5.62 1.21 -3.57
C LEU A 197 -4.58 0.19 -3.10
N PHE A 198 -5.00 -1.03 -2.79
CA PHE A 198 -4.14 -2.08 -2.26
C PHE A 198 -3.05 -2.45 -3.26
N PHE A 199 -3.36 -2.48 -4.56
CA PHE A 199 -2.35 -2.66 -5.61
C PHE A 199 -1.26 -1.59 -5.54
N LEU A 200 -1.64 -0.31 -5.47
CA LEU A 200 -0.68 0.81 -5.38
C LEU A 200 0.14 0.74 -4.08
N ILE A 201 -0.51 0.38 -2.96
CA ILE A 201 0.14 0.22 -1.65
C ILE A 201 1.21 -0.88 -1.71
N VAL A 202 0.87 -2.07 -2.24
CA VAL A 202 1.82 -3.18 -2.39
C VAL A 202 3.03 -2.76 -3.23
N VAL A 203 2.78 -2.17 -4.40
CA VAL A 203 3.84 -1.72 -5.31
C VAL A 203 4.72 -0.67 -4.62
N GLY A 204 4.10 0.33 -3.98
CA GLY A 204 4.79 1.42 -3.30
C GLY A 204 5.69 0.94 -2.17
N ILE A 205 5.18 0.07 -1.30
CA ILE A 205 5.94 -0.47 -0.16
C ILE A 205 7.11 -1.33 -0.62
N VAL A 206 6.87 -2.27 -1.54
CA VAL A 206 7.91 -3.22 -1.99
C VAL A 206 9.05 -2.49 -2.71
N THR A 207 8.74 -1.50 -3.54
CA THR A 207 9.76 -0.78 -4.33
C THR A 207 10.47 0.30 -3.52
N THR A 208 9.72 1.11 -2.77
CA THR A 208 10.28 2.25 -2.01
C THR A 208 11.00 1.76 -0.76
N GLY A 209 10.42 0.81 -0.01
CA GLY A 209 11.05 0.24 1.19
C GLY A 209 12.38 -0.44 0.86
N ARG A 210 12.44 -1.17 -0.27
CA ARG A 210 13.69 -1.76 -0.78
C ARG A 210 14.71 -0.71 -1.20
N SER A 211 14.27 0.32 -1.91
CA SER A 211 15.17 1.39 -2.36
C SER A 211 15.76 2.16 -1.18
N LEU A 212 14.95 2.43 -0.15
CA LEU A 212 15.40 3.07 1.08
C LEU A 212 16.38 2.18 1.87
N ALA A 213 16.09 0.88 1.99
CA ALA A 213 17.00 -0.05 2.66
C ALA A 213 18.35 -0.14 1.94
N ASN A 214 18.34 -0.27 0.60
CA ASN A 214 19.56 -0.29 -0.20
C ASN A 214 20.35 1.02 -0.06
N LEU A 215 19.67 2.17 -0.12
CA LEU A 215 20.29 3.47 0.10
C LEU A 215 21.01 3.53 1.44
N LEU A 216 20.37 3.10 2.53
CA LEU A 216 21.00 3.12 3.85
C LEU A 216 22.21 2.17 3.95
N PHE A 217 22.19 1.04 3.24
CA PHE A 217 23.34 0.14 3.15
C PHE A 217 24.50 0.75 2.35
N ASP A 218 24.22 1.46 1.25
CA ASP A 218 25.25 2.07 0.41
C ASP A 218 25.96 3.25 1.10
N TYR A 219 25.30 3.91 2.05
CA TYR A 219 25.84 5.04 2.82
C TYR A 219 26.46 4.65 4.17
N ALA A 220 26.36 3.39 4.60
CA ALA A 220 26.90 2.89 5.87
C ALA A 220 28.35 2.39 5.72
#